data_AF-A0A917RQF2-F1
#
_entry.id   AF-A0A917RQF2-F1
#
_cell.length_a   1.000
_cell.length_b   1.000
_cell.length_c   1.000
_cell.angle_alpha   90.00
_cell.angle_beta   90.00
_cell.angle_gamma   90.00
#
_symmetry.space_group_name_H-M   'P 1'
#
loop_
_entity.id
_entity.type
_entity.pdbx_description
1 polymer ?
#
loop_
_entity_poly.entity_id
_entity_poly.type
_entity_poly.pdbx_seq_one_letter_code
_entity_poly.pdbx_strand_id
1 'polypeptide(L)'
;MSTPNYPLALALASTSWGNSETARRINARAQREGHRSVAVDRSRVGRWIRQGEKPRPPVPTLLAELLTEHLGQPYTPESLGLAPGRRVRVLLEAAEHEALVAVAAAANVSVEEYVRALLRSALSPYKGATSPYKGAT
;
A
#
# COMPACT_ATOMS: atom_id res chain seq x y z
N MET A 1 14.04 7.03 9.21
CA MET A 1 14.10 6.22 7.97
C MET A 1 12.69 6.19 7.38
N SER A 2 12.44 6.79 6.23
CA SER A 2 11.11 6.74 5.59
C SER A 2 10.85 5.37 4.99
N THR A 3 9.68 4.77 5.26
CA THR A 3 9.31 3.47 4.68
C THR A 3 8.62 3.69 3.33
N PRO A 4 9.10 3.10 2.22
CA PRO A 4 8.42 3.16 0.94
C PRO A 4 7.00 2.56 0.98
N ASN A 5 6.08 3.14 0.21
CA ASN A 5 4.72 2.63 0.03
C ASN A 5 4.68 1.61 -1.12
N TYR A 6 5.01 0.36 -0.80
CA TYR A 6 4.97 -0.75 -1.76
C TYR A 6 3.56 -1.04 -2.30
N PRO A 7 2.48 -1.01 -1.50
CA PRO A 7 1.13 -1.21 -2.03
C PRO A 7 0.77 -0.24 -3.17
N LEU A 8 1.06 1.05 -2.99
CA LEU A 8 0.84 2.05 -4.04
C LEU A 8 1.71 1.79 -5.27
N ALA A 9 2.98 1.43 -5.07
CA ALA A 9 3.90 1.14 -6.17
C ALA A 9 3.40 -0.04 -7.03
N LEU A 10 2.92 -1.10 -6.37
CA LEU A 10 2.34 -2.29 -7.02
C LEU A 10 1.09 -1.94 -7.80
N ALA A 11 0.15 -1.23 -7.18
CA ALA A 11 -1.08 -0.81 -7.85
C ALA A 11 -0.79 0.03 -9.10
N LEU A 12 0.17 0.95 -9.03
CA LEU A 12 0.57 1.76 -10.19
C LEU A 12 1.32 0.95 -11.26
N ALA A 13 2.13 -0.04 -10.91
CA ALA A 13 2.76 -0.93 -11.89
C ALA A 13 1.77 -1.84 -12.62
N SER A 14 0.65 -2.17 -11.98
CA SER A 14 -0.46 -2.87 -12.64
C SER A 14 -1.18 -1.98 -13.66
N THR A 15 -0.87 -0.69 -13.71
CA THR A 15 -1.34 0.26 -14.73
C THR A 15 -0.21 0.59 -15.72
N SER A 16 -0.56 1.29 -16.80
CA SER A 16 0.42 1.93 -17.69
C SER A 16 0.84 3.33 -17.25
N TRP A 17 0.61 3.72 -15.97
CA TRP A 17 0.66 5.11 -15.53
C TRP A 17 2.00 5.44 -14.85
N GLY A 18 2.73 6.41 -15.42
CA GLY A 18 3.87 7.04 -14.72
C GLY A 18 3.42 8.13 -13.75
N ASN A 19 4.33 8.59 -12.88
CA ASN A 19 4.04 9.62 -11.85
C ASN A 19 3.35 10.88 -12.40
N SER A 20 3.78 11.37 -13.56
CA SER A 20 3.20 12.56 -14.21
C SER A 20 1.77 12.31 -14.66
N GLU A 21 1.49 11.14 -15.22
CA GLU A 21 0.17 10.79 -15.70
C GLU A 21 -0.78 10.50 -14.54
N THR A 22 -0.30 9.85 -13.47
CA THR A 22 -1.06 9.70 -12.22
C THR A 22 -1.48 11.06 -11.65
N ALA A 23 -0.55 12.02 -11.59
CA ALA A 23 -0.84 13.38 -11.13
C ALA A 23 -1.89 14.07 -12.02
N ARG A 24 -1.75 13.94 -13.35
CA ARG A 24 -2.72 14.48 -14.32
C ARG A 24 -4.12 13.91 -14.11
N ARG A 25 -4.25 12.58 -13.96
CA ARG A 25 -5.55 11.94 -13.75
C ARG A 25 -6.20 12.35 -12.44
N ILE A 26 -5.42 12.44 -11.35
CA ILE A 26 -5.92 12.93 -10.06
C ILE A 26 -6.46 14.36 -10.20
N ASN A 27 -5.69 15.25 -10.81
CA ASN A 27 -6.12 16.65 -10.99
C ASN A 27 -7.36 16.73 -11.90
N ALA A 28 -7.43 15.94 -12.98
CA ALA A 28 -8.60 15.89 -13.85
C ALA A 28 -9.86 15.38 -13.13
N ARG A 29 -9.74 14.33 -12.31
CA ARG A 29 -10.83 13.83 -11.45
C ARG A 29 -11.25 14.88 -10.43
N ALA A 30 -10.29 15.48 -9.74
CA ALA A 30 -10.54 16.53 -8.75
C ALA A 30 -11.31 17.73 -9.34
N GLN A 31 -10.94 18.17 -10.54
CA GLN A 31 -11.65 19.26 -11.21
C GLN A 31 -13.09 18.87 -11.59
N ARG A 32 -13.30 17.65 -12.10
CA ARG A 32 -14.64 17.13 -12.40
C ARG A 32 -15.53 17.06 -11.15
N GLU A 33 -14.95 16.79 -9.99
CA GLU A 33 -15.67 16.71 -8.70
C GLU A 33 -15.73 18.04 -7.93
N GLY A 34 -15.20 19.14 -8.51
CA GLY A 34 -15.25 20.47 -7.89
C GLY A 34 -14.19 20.73 -6.82
N HIS A 35 -13.19 19.85 -6.66
CA HIS A 35 -12.07 20.00 -5.73
C HIS A 35 -10.97 20.92 -6.29
N ARG A 36 -11.26 22.23 -6.37
CA ARG A 36 -10.35 23.24 -6.97
C ARG A 36 -9.02 23.45 -6.26
N SER A 37 -8.91 23.08 -4.98
CA SER A 37 -7.68 23.21 -4.19
C SER A 37 -6.69 22.05 -4.38
N VAL A 38 -7.07 21.01 -5.11
CA VAL A 38 -6.22 19.85 -5.38
C VAL A 38 -5.28 20.18 -6.54
N ALA A 39 -3.98 20.19 -6.25
CA ALA A 39 -2.92 20.30 -7.24
C ALA A 39 -1.81 19.28 -6.90
N VAL A 40 -1.80 18.16 -7.61
CA VAL A 40 -0.79 17.11 -7.48
C VAL A 40 0.21 17.22 -8.62
N ASP A 41 1.49 17.05 -8.32
CA ASP A 41 2.57 17.00 -9.31
C ASP A 41 3.29 15.64 -9.28
N ARG A 42 4.12 15.37 -10.29
CA ARG A 42 4.86 14.11 -10.41
C ARG A 42 5.77 13.82 -9.21
N SER A 43 6.30 14.87 -8.59
CA SER A 43 7.27 14.76 -7.50
C SER A 43 6.56 14.32 -6.22
N ARG A 44 5.36 14.85 -5.94
CA ARG A 44 4.49 14.40 -4.84
C ARG A 44 4.13 12.93 -4.98
N VAL A 45 3.71 12.48 -6.17
CA VAL A 45 3.43 11.06 -6.42
C VAL A 45 4.68 10.21 -6.13
N GLY A 46 5.85 10.65 -6.60
CA GLY A 46 7.12 9.97 -6.31
C GLY A 46 7.50 9.95 -4.83
N ARG A 47 7.09 10.95 -4.04
CA ARG A 47 7.30 10.98 -2.57
C ARG A 47 6.33 10.04 -1.85
N TRP A 48 5.08 9.93 -2.29
CA TRP A 48 4.15 8.95 -1.72
C TRP A 48 4.68 7.52 -1.85
N ILE A 49 5.28 7.20 -3.00
CA ILE A 49 5.86 5.89 -3.27
C ILE A 49 7.16 5.67 -2.50
N ARG A 50 8.15 6.57 -2.62
CA ARG A 50 9.50 6.33 -2.09
C ARG A 50 9.64 6.65 -0.61
N GLN A 51 8.93 7.66 -0.14
CA GLN A 51 9.04 8.18 1.23
C GLN A 51 7.82 7.82 2.10
N GLY A 52 6.78 7.20 1.52
CA GLY A 52 5.57 6.87 2.25
C GLY A 52 4.78 8.11 2.70
N GLU A 53 5.03 9.26 2.07
CA GLU A 53 4.28 10.49 2.39
C GLU A 53 2.80 10.27 2.07
N LYS A 54 1.92 10.68 2.99
CA LYS A 54 0.48 10.48 2.84
C LYS A 54 -0.17 11.77 2.33
N PRO A 55 -0.83 11.75 1.16
CA PRO A 55 -1.54 12.91 0.68
C PRO A 55 -2.72 13.26 1.58
N ARG A 56 -3.06 14.54 1.64
CA ARG A 56 -4.24 15.02 2.37
C ARG A 56 -5.53 14.70 1.60
N PRO A 57 -6.66 14.50 2.30
CA PRO A 57 -7.97 14.45 1.65
C PRO A 57 -8.20 15.64 0.72
N PRO A 58 -8.86 15.45 -0.44
CA PRO A 58 -9.54 14.24 -0.92
C PRO A 58 -8.66 13.28 -1.74
N VAL A 59 -7.37 13.59 -1.93
CA VAL A 59 -6.49 12.90 -2.88
C VAL A 59 -6.38 11.37 -2.69
N PRO A 60 -6.28 10.82 -1.46
CA PRO A 60 -6.27 9.37 -1.27
C PRO A 60 -7.50 8.68 -1.88
N THR A 61 -8.69 9.26 -1.71
CA THR A 61 -9.96 8.72 -2.20
C THR A 61 -10.03 8.79 -3.71
N LEU A 62 -9.70 9.95 -4.30
CA LEU A 62 -9.68 10.13 -5.75
C LEU A 62 -8.77 9.11 -6.44
N LEU A 63 -7.59 8.86 -5.87
CA LEU A 63 -6.64 7.90 -6.43
C LEU A 63 -7.15 6.45 -6.30
N ALA A 64 -7.78 6.10 -5.19
CA ALA A 64 -8.38 4.78 -5.00
C ALA A 64 -9.51 4.51 -6.00
N GLU A 65 -10.38 5.49 -6.23
CA GLU A 65 -11.45 5.40 -7.23
C GLU A 65 -10.90 5.28 -8.65
N LEU A 66 -9.93 6.11 -9.02
CA LEU A 66 -9.29 6.05 -10.35
C LEU A 66 -8.67 4.68 -10.63
N LEU A 67 -7.99 4.09 -9.65
CA LEU A 67 -7.39 2.76 -9.79
C LEU A 67 -8.46 1.67 -9.84
N THR A 68 -9.53 1.81 -9.05
CA THR A 68 -10.68 0.88 -9.08
C THR A 68 -11.35 0.87 -10.44
N GLU A 69 -11.63 2.06 -10.99
CA GLU A 69 -12.21 2.23 -12.32
C GLU A 69 -11.30 1.67 -13.41
N HIS A 70 -9.97 1.87 -13.30
CA HIS A 70 -9.03 1.45 -14.34
C HIS A 70 -8.71 -0.04 -14.33
N LEU A 71 -8.59 -0.64 -13.14
CA LEU A 71 -8.16 -2.04 -12.98
C LEU A 71 -9.34 -3.01 -12.78
N GLY A 72 -10.56 -2.50 -12.57
CA GLY A 72 -11.74 -3.33 -12.34
C GLY A 72 -11.74 -4.08 -11.00
N GLN A 73 -10.82 -3.76 -10.10
CA GLN A 73 -10.68 -4.34 -8.76
C GLN A 73 -10.87 -3.25 -7.69
N PRO A 74 -11.58 -3.50 -6.58
CA PRO A 74 -11.75 -2.50 -5.53
C PRO A 74 -10.42 -2.13 -4.85
N TYR A 75 -10.07 -0.85 -4.93
CA TYR A 75 -9.00 -0.22 -4.15
C TYR A 75 -9.58 0.76 -3.14
N THR A 76 -8.92 0.86 -1.98
CA THR A 76 -9.25 1.85 -0.94
C THR A 76 -7.98 2.61 -0.57
N PRO A 77 -8.08 3.82 0.02
CA PRO A 77 -6.93 4.54 0.53
C PRO A 77 -6.04 3.69 1.45
N GLU A 78 -6.64 2.79 2.24
CA GLU A 78 -5.97 1.85 3.14
C GLU A 78 -5.22 0.76 2.39
N SER A 79 -5.85 0.14 1.37
CA SER A 79 -5.21 -0.92 0.59
C SER A 79 -4.03 -0.39 -0.23
N LEU A 80 -4.07 0.90 -0.59
CA LEU A 80 -2.98 1.63 -1.24
C LEU A 80 -1.94 2.20 -0.26
N GLY A 81 -2.10 2.00 1.06
CA GLY A 81 -1.17 2.54 2.07
C GLY A 81 -1.19 4.08 2.20
N LEU A 82 -2.18 4.76 1.63
CA LEU A 82 -2.34 6.23 1.63
C LEU A 82 -3.07 6.73 2.87
N ALA A 83 -3.93 5.91 3.45
CA ALA A 83 -4.53 6.10 4.77
C ALA A 83 -3.92 5.12 5.77
N PRO A 84 -4.03 5.34 7.09
CA PRO A 84 -3.77 4.31 8.09
C PRO A 84 -4.57 3.04 7.75
N GLY A 85 -3.88 2.03 7.24
CA GLY A 85 -4.52 0.83 6.70
C GLY A 85 -4.84 -0.22 7.75
N ARG A 86 -5.92 -0.94 7.52
CA ARG A 86 -6.40 -2.05 8.35
C ARG A 86 -5.32 -3.13 8.47
N ARG A 87 -5.12 -3.67 9.68
CA ARG A 87 -4.35 -4.90 9.89
C ARG A 87 -4.85 -5.97 8.91
N VAL A 88 -3.95 -6.67 8.22
CA VAL A 88 -4.33 -7.88 7.46
C VAL A 88 -4.93 -8.84 8.49
N ARG A 89 -6.25 -9.07 8.40
CA ARG A 89 -6.91 -10.08 9.21
C ARG A 89 -6.84 -11.37 8.43
N VAL A 90 -5.93 -12.25 8.84
CA VAL A 90 -5.96 -13.65 8.43
C VAL A 90 -7.05 -14.29 9.28
N LEU A 91 -8.14 -14.73 8.65
CA LEU A 91 -9.11 -15.57 9.33
C LEU A 91 -8.45 -16.94 9.49
N LEU A 92 -8.43 -17.42 10.72
CA LEU A 92 -7.94 -18.74 11.08
C LEU A 92 -9.14 -19.55 11.52
N GLU A 93 -9.21 -20.79 11.09
CA GLU A 93 -10.10 -21.78 11.69
C GLU A 93 -9.71 -21.98 13.17
N ALA A 94 -10.64 -22.46 14.00
CA ALA A 94 -10.40 -22.61 15.44
C ALA A 94 -9.15 -23.45 15.74
N ALA A 95 -8.96 -24.55 15.01
CA ALA A 95 -7.79 -25.41 15.14
C ALA A 95 -6.47 -24.71 14.75
N GLU A 96 -6.49 -23.86 13.72
CA GLU A 96 -5.33 -23.09 13.29
C GLU A 96 -4.96 -22.01 14.32
N HIS A 97 -5.97 -21.39 14.92
CA HIS A 97 -5.78 -20.43 16.01
C HIS A 97 -5.18 -21.09 17.26
N GLU A 98 -5.73 -22.24 17.68
CA GLU A 98 -5.22 -23.00 18.82
C GLU A 98 -3.77 -23.45 18.60
N ALA A 99 -3.44 -23.98 17.42
CA ALA A 99 -2.09 -24.37 17.08
C ALA A 99 -1.13 -23.16 17.13
N LEU A 100 -1.53 -22.03 16.57
CA LEU A 100 -0.73 -20.80 16.59
C LEU A 100 -0.48 -20.28 18.02
N VAL A 101 -1.50 -20.34 18.89
CA VAL A 101 -1.39 -19.96 20.31
C VAL A 101 -0.42 -20.88 21.05
N ALA A 102 -0.54 -22.20 20.85
CA ALA A 102 0.33 -23.18 21.48
C ALA A 102 1.80 -22.98 21.11
N VAL A 103 2.09 -22.70 19.82
CA VAL A 103 3.45 -22.47 19.34
C VAL A 103 4.01 -21.15 19.85
N ALA A 104 3.21 -20.07 19.87
CA ALA A 104 3.63 -18.80 20.44
C ALA A 104 3.96 -18.92 21.94
N ALA A 105 3.13 -19.66 22.68
CA ALA A 105 3.36 -19.95 24.10
C ALA A 105 4.64 -20.77 24.34
N ALA A 106 4.87 -21.81 23.53
CA ALA A 106 6.11 -22.59 23.60
C ALA A 106 7.38 -21.75 23.31
N ALA A 107 7.24 -20.73 22.47
CA ALA A 107 8.31 -19.76 22.18
C ALA A 107 8.36 -18.58 23.18
N ASN A 108 7.51 -18.57 24.21
CA ASN A 108 7.39 -17.51 25.22
C ASN A 108 7.23 -16.10 24.62
N VAL A 109 6.47 -15.99 23.53
CA VAL A 109 6.17 -14.73 22.84
C VAL A 109 4.67 -14.56 22.64
N SER A 110 4.21 -13.34 22.42
CA SER A 110 2.81 -13.12 22.03
C SER A 110 2.54 -13.68 20.62
N VAL A 111 1.29 -14.06 20.36
CA VAL A 111 0.84 -14.52 19.03
C VAL A 111 1.14 -13.48 17.95
N GLU A 112 0.94 -12.18 18.25
CA GLU A 112 1.24 -11.10 17.29
C GLU A 112 2.74 -11.04 16.94
N GLU A 113 3.62 -11.18 17.94
CA GLU A 113 5.06 -11.12 17.72
C GLU A 113 5.56 -12.38 16.99
N TYR A 114 5.00 -13.55 17.32
CA TYR A 114 5.31 -14.80 16.63
C TYR A 114 4.94 -14.74 15.14
N VAL A 115 3.72 -14.30 14.81
CA VAL A 115 3.28 -14.11 13.42
C VAL A 115 4.16 -13.08 12.70
N ARG A 116 4.51 -11.98 13.37
CA ARG A 116 5.40 -10.96 12.81
C ARG A 116 6.79 -11.52 12.50
N ALA A 117 7.34 -12.36 13.38
CA ALA A 117 8.61 -13.04 13.18
C ALA A 117 8.55 -14.05 12.02
N LEU A 118 7.48 -14.85 11.95
CA LEU A 118 7.23 -15.77 10.83
C LEU A 118 7.14 -15.03 9.49
N LEU A 119 6.34 -13.97 9.42
CA LEU A 119 6.22 -13.15 8.21
C LEU A 119 7.57 -12.54 7.82
N ARG A 120 8.34 -12.02 8.78
CA ARG A 120 9.69 -11.49 8.51
C ARG A 120 10.64 -12.56 7.98
N SER A 121 10.59 -13.76 8.56
CA SER A 121 11.40 -14.90 8.12
C SER A 121 11.03 -15.34 6.69
N ALA A 122 9.73 -15.51 6.42
CA ALA A 122 9.21 -15.87 5.10
C ALA A 122 9.52 -14.81 4.03
N LEU A 123 9.58 -13.54 4.42
CA LEU A 123 9.94 -12.43 3.54
C LEU A 123 11.45 -12.18 3.44
N SER A 124 12.27 -12.81 4.29
CA SER A 124 13.73 -12.65 4.31
C SER A 124 14.41 -12.94 2.95
N PRO A 125 14.03 -14.00 2.20
CA PRO A 125 14.56 -14.25 0.85
C PRO A 125 14.25 -13.12 -0.15
N TYR A 126 13.21 -12.34 0.08
CA TYR A 126 12.80 -11.24 -0.80
C TYR A 126 13.47 -9.91 -0.45
N LYS A 127 14.24 -9.85 0.64
CA LYS A 127 14.91 -8.63 1.13
C LYS A 127 16.08 -8.19 0.23
N GLY A 128 16.57 -9.07 -0.64
CA GLY A 128 17.62 -8.82 -1.64
C GLY A 128 17.15 -8.84 -3.10
N ALA A 129 15.89 -9.16 -3.37
CA ALA A 129 15.34 -9.04 -4.71
C ALA A 129 15.36 -7.54 -5.08
N THR A 130 16.06 -7.18 -6.15
CA THR A 130 16.07 -5.81 -6.65
C THR A 130 14.62 -5.36 -6.80
N SER A 131 14.25 -4.32 -6.05
CA SER A 131 12.95 -3.68 -6.21
C SER A 131 12.70 -3.51 -7.70
N PRO A 132 11.61 -4.07 -8.27
CA PRO A 132 11.33 -3.97 -9.70
C PRO A 132 11.19 -2.51 -10.17
N TYR A 133 11.24 -1.56 -9.24
CA TYR A 133 11.14 -0.12 -9.43
C TYR A 133 12.50 0.62 -9.47
N LYS A 134 13.64 -0.08 -9.49
CA LYS A 134 14.99 0.55 -9.54
C LYS A 134 15.37 1.09 -10.94
N GLY A 135 14.41 1.41 -11.82
CA GLY A 135 14.69 1.66 -13.24
C GLY A 135 13.91 2.76 -13.97
N ALA A 136 13.08 3.57 -13.31
CA ALA A 136 12.41 4.70 -13.97
C ALA A 136 13.18 6.01 -13.70
N THR A 137 14.20 6.26 -14.53
CA THR A 137 14.89 7.57 -14.63
C THR A 137 14.13 8.47 -15.60
#